data_AF-A0A923B825-F1
#
_entry.id   AF-A0A923B825-F1
#
_cell.length_a   1.000
_cell.length_b   1.000
_cell.length_c   1.000
_cell.angle_alpha   90.00
_cell.angle_beta   90.00
_cell.angle_gamma   90.00
#
_symmetry.space_group_name_H-M   'P 1'
#
loop_
_entity.id
_entity.type
_entity.pdbx_description
1 polymer ?
#
loop_
_entity_poly.entity_id
_entity_poly.type
_entity_poly.pdbx_seq_one_letter_code
_entity_poly.pdbx_strand_id
1 'polypeptide(L)'
;MLFAKLDMLLPEKPRYYTGLRVWGDEPSDDIQVSFDDEFIEEIQVRFDAADISLPLIGGVCDVARHFDCVFATTEGAIIQPSREAVVRTVLQSDAAHFVQDPQGFIEKAVRLDQEDR
;
A
#
# COMPACT_ATOMS: atom_id res chain seq x y z
N MET A 1 -0.20 -9.07 -19.03
CA MET A 1 -0.90 -7.76 -19.07
C MET A 1 -0.77 -6.98 -17.76
N LEU A 2 -0.66 -7.62 -16.59
CA LEU A 2 -0.46 -6.95 -15.29
C LEU A 2 0.75 -6.01 -15.29
N PHE A 3 1.95 -6.51 -15.57
CA PHE A 3 3.19 -5.72 -15.48
C PHE A 3 3.16 -4.47 -16.36
N ALA A 4 2.66 -4.57 -17.59
CA ALA A 4 2.49 -3.41 -18.48
C ALA A 4 1.52 -2.35 -17.90
N LYS A 5 0.53 -2.76 -17.08
CA LYS A 5 -0.31 -1.79 -16.36
C LYS A 5 0.45 -1.16 -15.19
N LEU A 6 1.27 -1.92 -14.46
CA LEU A 6 2.08 -1.40 -13.37
C LEU A 6 3.16 -0.42 -13.87
N ASP A 7 3.77 -0.70 -15.02
CA ASP A 7 4.73 0.18 -15.70
C ASP A 7 4.14 1.56 -16.05
N MET A 8 2.81 1.65 -16.19
CA MET A 8 2.09 2.90 -16.42
C MET A 8 1.77 3.67 -15.13
N LEU A 9 1.85 3.01 -13.97
CA LEU A 9 1.57 3.61 -12.66
C LEU A 9 2.84 4.16 -12.02
N LEU A 10 3.89 3.35 -11.98
CA LEU A 10 5.17 3.66 -11.35
C LEU A 10 6.29 3.03 -12.18
N PRO A 11 7.52 3.58 -12.16
CA PRO A 11 8.65 2.96 -12.84
C PRO A 11 9.12 1.70 -12.09
N GLU A 12 9.40 0.62 -12.81
CA GLU A 12 10.02 -0.58 -12.20
C GLU A 12 11.43 -0.25 -11.69
N LYS A 13 11.73 -0.63 -10.44
CA LYS A 13 13.07 -0.58 -9.85
C LYS A 13 13.59 -2.01 -9.67
N PRO A 14 14.58 -2.45 -10.47
CA PRO A 14 15.15 -3.78 -10.33
C PRO A 14 15.70 -3.98 -8.93
N ARG A 15 15.28 -5.05 -8.25
CA ARG A 15 15.88 -5.49 -6.98
C ARG A 15 16.66 -6.78 -7.23
N TYR A 16 17.76 -6.96 -6.50
CA TYR A 16 18.68 -8.08 -6.67
C TYR A 16 18.18 -9.39 -6.02
N TYR A 17 16.99 -9.40 -5.41
CA TYR A 17 16.41 -10.58 -4.76
C TYR A 17 15.50 -11.34 -5.72
N THR A 18 15.68 -12.65 -5.82
CA THR A 18 14.82 -13.54 -6.59
C THR A 18 13.43 -13.60 -5.96
N GLY A 19 12.36 -13.48 -6.76
CA GLY A 19 10.97 -13.65 -6.30
C GLY A 19 10.22 -12.36 -5.92
N LEU A 20 10.80 -11.18 -6.16
CA LEU A 20 10.13 -9.90 -5.91
C LEU A 20 10.36 -8.92 -7.06
N ARG A 21 9.28 -8.32 -7.56
CA ARG A 21 9.32 -7.18 -8.49
C ARG A 21 8.71 -5.96 -7.83
N VAL A 22 9.34 -4.79 -8.04
CA VAL A 22 8.95 -3.55 -7.35
C VAL A 22 8.84 -2.42 -8.36
N TRP A 23 7.74 -1.68 -8.31
CA TRP A 23 7.55 -0.41 -9.00
C TRP A 23 7.48 0.71 -7.97
N GLY A 24 8.17 1.83 -8.22
CA GLY A 24 8.31 2.91 -7.25
C GLY A 24 9.43 2.65 -6.24
N ASP A 25 9.32 3.21 -5.04
CA ASP A 25 10.28 2.95 -3.97
C ASP A 25 9.66 2.98 -2.57
N GLU A 26 10.24 2.15 -1.70
CA GLU A 26 9.78 1.96 -0.32
C GLU A 26 9.76 3.22 0.56
N PRO A 27 10.64 4.22 0.37
CA PRO A 27 10.51 5.51 1.06
C PRO A 27 9.27 6.32 0.65
N SER A 28 8.64 6.02 -0.49
CA SER A 28 7.46 6.72 -1.00
C SER A 28 6.36 5.72 -1.39
N ASP A 29 5.70 5.94 -2.53
CA ASP A 29 4.74 5.01 -3.10
C ASP A 29 5.48 3.82 -3.74
N ASP A 30 4.98 2.60 -3.46
CA ASP A 30 5.47 1.41 -4.13
C ASP A 30 4.38 0.36 -4.38
N ILE A 31 4.61 -0.43 -5.44
CA ILE A 31 3.83 -1.62 -5.76
C ILE A 31 4.80 -2.79 -5.79
N GLN A 32 4.53 -3.83 -5.03
CA GLN A 32 5.34 -5.03 -4.93
C GLN A 32 4.55 -6.23 -5.42
N VAL A 33 5.18 -7.07 -6.23
CA VAL A 33 4.63 -8.34 -6.66
C VAL A 33 5.59 -9.44 -6.21
N SER A 34 5.13 -10.26 -5.27
CA SER A 34 5.86 -11.44 -4.82
C SER A 34 5.42 -12.68 -5.59
N PHE A 35 6.32 -13.65 -5.67
CA PHE A 35 6.10 -14.87 -6.43
C PHE A 35 6.40 -16.10 -5.56
N ASP A 36 5.50 -17.08 -5.64
CA ASP A 36 5.76 -18.47 -5.25
C ASP A 36 6.06 -19.25 -6.53
N ASP A 37 7.34 -19.55 -6.74
CA ASP A 37 7.90 -20.03 -8.01
C ASP A 37 7.49 -19.17 -9.23
N GLU A 38 6.54 -19.64 -10.04
CA GLU A 38 6.04 -18.96 -11.24
C GLU A 38 4.69 -18.26 -11.01
N PHE A 39 4.08 -18.43 -9.83
CA PHE A 39 2.77 -17.88 -9.51
C PHE A 39 2.90 -16.59 -8.70
N ILE A 40 2.02 -15.63 -8.96
CA ILE A 40 1.90 -14.44 -8.11
C ILE A 40 1.28 -14.88 -6.79
N GLU A 41 2.02 -14.66 -5.70
CA GLU A 41 1.55 -14.93 -4.33
C GLU A 41 0.79 -13.71 -3.80
N GLU A 42 1.39 -12.52 -3.91
CA GLU A 42 0.82 -11.27 -3.40
C GLU A 42 1.12 -10.10 -4.33
N ILE A 43 0.18 -9.16 -4.39
CA ILE A 43 0.40 -7.82 -4.91
C ILE A 43 0.14 -6.84 -3.76
N GLN A 44 1.21 -6.26 -3.23
CA GLN A 44 1.13 -5.25 -2.20
C GLN A 44 1.23 -3.85 -2.81
N VAL A 45 0.40 -2.93 -2.33
CA VAL A 45 0.48 -1.52 -2.70
C VAL A 45 0.64 -0.70 -1.44
N ARG A 46 1.63 0.18 -1.43
CA ARG A 46 1.90 1.14 -0.36
C ARG A 46 1.76 2.55 -0.90
N PHE A 47 1.01 3.36 -0.16
CA PHE A 47 0.85 4.78 -0.47
C PHE A 47 1.61 5.61 0.55
N ASP A 48 2.32 6.64 0.09
CA ASP A 48 2.94 7.63 0.97
C ASP A 48 1.84 8.47 1.63
N ALA A 49 1.70 8.28 2.94
CA ALA A 49 0.72 9.03 3.74
C ALA A 49 1.10 10.52 3.89
N ALA A 50 2.35 10.89 3.63
CA ALA A 50 2.82 12.28 3.65
C ALA A 50 2.57 13.01 2.33
N ASP A 51 2.45 12.29 1.20
CA ASP A 51 2.22 12.87 -0.13
C ASP A 51 1.26 12.01 -0.97
N ILE A 52 -0.04 12.06 -0.62
CA ILE A 52 -1.05 11.21 -1.23
C ILE A 52 -1.25 11.54 -2.72
N SER A 53 -0.94 10.57 -3.57
CA SER A 53 -1.19 10.64 -5.02
C SER A 53 -2.57 10.10 -5.41
N LEU A 54 -3.55 10.99 -5.61
CA LEU A 54 -4.88 10.63 -6.13
C LEU A 54 -4.84 9.95 -7.52
N PRO A 55 -3.98 10.35 -8.47
CA PRO A 55 -3.82 9.64 -9.74
C PRO A 55 -3.36 8.19 -9.54
N LEU A 56 -2.39 7.95 -8.65
CA LEU A 56 -1.88 6.61 -8.38
C LEU A 56 -2.96 5.72 -7.74
N ILE A 57 -3.65 6.22 -6.70
CA ILE A 57 -4.78 5.52 -6.08
C ILE A 57 -5.84 5.16 -7.13
N GLY A 58 -6.12 6.09 -8.04
CA GLY A 58 -7.03 5.86 -9.15
C GLY A 58 -6.58 4.73 -10.07
N GLY A 59 -5.33 4.77 -10.51
CA GLY A 59 -4.77 3.75 -11.39
C GLY A 59 -4.69 2.37 -10.73
N VAL A 60 -4.32 2.31 -9.45
CA VAL A 60 -4.32 1.06 -8.65
C VAL A 60 -5.74 0.48 -8.53
N CYS A 61 -6.75 1.32 -8.29
CA CYS A 61 -8.15 0.87 -8.31
C CYS A 61 -8.58 0.33 -9.68
N ASP A 62 -8.12 0.95 -10.77
CA ASP A 62 -8.44 0.51 -12.13
C ASP A 62 -7.76 -0.84 -12.45
N VAL A 63 -6.55 -1.07 -11.96
CA VAL A 63 -5.88 -2.38 -12.03
C VAL A 63 -6.65 -3.43 -11.23
N ALA A 64 -7.01 -3.15 -9.98
CA ALA A 64 -7.75 -4.09 -9.13
C ALA A 64 -9.09 -4.49 -9.76
N ARG A 65 -9.88 -3.52 -10.27
CA ARG A 65 -11.13 -3.81 -10.98
C ARG A 65 -10.93 -4.63 -12.25
N HIS A 66 -9.84 -4.41 -12.97
CA HIS A 66 -9.56 -5.16 -14.21
C HIS A 66 -9.32 -6.66 -13.95
N PHE A 67 -8.83 -7.00 -12.77
CA PHE A 67 -8.57 -8.38 -12.35
C PHE A 67 -9.61 -8.91 -11.35
N ASP A 68 -10.75 -8.22 -11.18
CA ASP A 68 -11.81 -8.56 -10.23
C ASP A 68 -11.31 -8.72 -8.78
N CYS A 69 -10.32 -7.92 -8.38
CA CYS A 69 -9.72 -7.92 -7.06
C CYS A 69 -10.35 -6.89 -6.10
N VAL A 70 -10.21 -7.15 -4.81
CA VAL A 70 -10.42 -6.20 -3.71
C VAL A 70 -9.09 -5.94 -3.01
N PHE A 71 -9.02 -4.86 -2.22
CA PHE A 71 -7.86 -4.64 -1.35
C PHE A 71 -8.13 -5.22 0.04
N ALA A 72 -7.10 -5.79 0.65
CA ALA A 72 -7.09 -6.17 2.06
C ALA A 72 -6.03 -5.33 2.79
N THR A 73 -6.35 -4.78 3.95
CA THR A 73 -5.34 -4.14 4.82
C THR A 73 -4.68 -5.19 5.71
N THR A 74 -3.52 -4.85 6.26
CA THR A 74 -2.79 -5.69 7.23
C THR A 74 -3.61 -6.00 8.49
N GLU A 75 -4.57 -5.14 8.83
CA GLU A 75 -5.49 -5.28 9.95
C GLU A 75 -6.75 -6.09 9.59
N GLY A 76 -6.85 -6.59 8.35
CA GLY A 76 -7.93 -7.46 7.88
C GLY A 76 -9.16 -6.72 7.31
N ALA A 77 -9.10 -5.42 7.09
CA ALA A 77 -10.20 -4.69 6.44
C ALA A 77 -10.24 -4.98 4.94
N ILE A 78 -11.43 -5.23 4.40
CA ILE A 78 -11.65 -5.42 2.95
C ILE A 78 -12.20 -4.12 2.34
N ILE A 79 -11.51 -3.62 1.32
CA ILE A 79 -11.80 -2.34 0.69
C ILE A 79 -12.14 -2.59 -0.78
N GLN A 80 -13.32 -2.11 -1.19
CA GLN A 80 -13.70 -2.11 -2.59
C GLN A 80 -12.80 -1.14 -3.37
N PRO A 81 -12.38 -1.47 -4.61
CA PRO A 81 -11.44 -0.68 -5.39
C PRO A 81 -12.09 0.61 -5.92
N SER A 82 -12.39 1.54 -5.02
CA SER A 82 -12.90 2.89 -5.32
C SER A 82 -11.96 3.91 -4.70
N ARG A 83 -11.74 5.02 -5.42
CA ARG A 83 -10.85 6.09 -4.97
C ARG A 83 -11.25 6.61 -3.60
N GLU A 84 -12.55 6.80 -3.37
CA GLU A 84 -13.07 7.28 -2.09
C GLU A 84 -12.76 6.33 -0.93
N ALA A 85 -13.04 5.03 -1.10
CA ALA A 85 -12.83 4.05 -0.03
C ALA A 85 -11.34 3.90 0.30
N VAL A 86 -10.47 3.88 -0.72
CA VAL A 86 -9.02 3.78 -0.53
C VAL A 86 -8.48 5.06 0.14
N VAL A 87 -8.83 6.25 -0.35
CA VAL A 87 -8.38 7.53 0.27
C VAL A 87 -8.83 7.63 1.71
N ARG A 88 -10.09 7.28 2.02
CA ARG A 88 -10.61 7.29 3.38
C ARG A 88 -9.80 6.37 4.29
N THR A 89 -9.49 5.16 3.81
CA THR A 89 -8.71 4.18 4.57
C THR A 89 -7.29 4.70 4.82
N VAL A 90 -6.61 5.23 3.79
CA VAL A 90 -5.27 5.80 3.93
C VAL A 90 -5.25 6.92 4.95
N LEU A 91 -6.20 7.86 4.89
CA LEU A 91 -6.30 9.00 5.82
C LEU A 91 -6.64 8.60 7.26
N GLN A 92 -7.19 7.41 7.48
CA GLN A 92 -7.52 6.87 8.80
C GLN A 92 -6.47 5.89 9.34
N SER A 93 -5.43 5.61 8.55
CA SER A 93 -4.38 4.66 8.91
C SER A 93 -3.45 5.20 10.01
N ASP A 94 -2.78 4.28 10.71
CA ASP A 94 -1.75 4.64 11.68
C ASP A 94 -0.58 5.39 11.04
N ALA A 95 -0.24 5.06 9.78
CA ALA A 95 0.76 5.82 9.02
C ALA A 95 0.36 7.29 8.85
N ALA A 96 -0.91 7.57 8.51
CA ALA A 96 -1.40 8.94 8.39
C ALA A 96 -1.42 9.68 9.73
N HIS A 97 -1.84 9.01 10.82
CA HIS A 97 -1.78 9.61 12.16
C HIS A 97 -0.35 9.91 12.60
N PHE A 98 0.59 9.00 12.33
CA PHE A 98 2.01 9.19 12.64
C PHE A 98 2.60 10.37 11.86
N VAL A 99 2.30 10.51 10.57
CA VAL A 99 2.77 11.64 9.77
C VAL A 99 2.22 12.98 10.28
N GLN A 100 0.96 13.01 10.72
CA GLN A 100 0.31 14.24 11.20
C GLN A 100 0.80 14.69 12.58
N ASP A 101 1.00 13.74 13.51
CA ASP A 101 1.49 14.02 14.86
C ASP A 101 2.39 12.89 15.36
N PRO A 102 3.68 12.88 14.97
CA PRO A 102 4.60 11.81 15.34
C PRO A 102 4.76 11.67 16.86
N GLN A 103 4.81 12.80 17.58
CA GLN A 103 5.01 12.80 19.02
C GLN A 103 3.77 12.24 19.73
N GLY A 104 2.58 12.75 19.41
CA GLY A 104 1.34 12.26 20.02
C GLY A 104 1.06 10.80 19.69
N PHE A 105 1.40 10.35 18.48
CA PHE A 105 1.29 8.94 18.08
C PHE A 105 2.19 8.04 18.94
N ILE A 106 3.47 8.39 19.09
CA ILE A 106 4.43 7.62 19.92
C ILE A 106 3.99 7.62 21.38
N GLU A 107 3.62 8.77 21.94
CA GLU A 107 3.17 8.86 23.33
C GLU A 107 1.94 7.98 23.60
N LYS A 108 0.99 7.92 22.65
CA LYS A 108 -0.18 7.05 22.74
C LYS A 108 0.22 5.58 22.70
N ALA A 109 1.11 5.18 21.78
CA ALA A 109 1.58 3.81 21.65
C ALA A 109 2.29 3.32 22.92
N VAL A 110 3.13 4.16 23.53
CA VAL A 110 3.82 3.83 24.79
C VAL A 110 2.85 3.63 25.95
N ARG A 111 1.75 4.39 26.02
CA ARG A 111 0.73 4.21 27.06
C ARG A 111 -0.02 2.89 26.90
N LEU A 112 -0.41 2.54 25.67
CA LEU A 112 -1.10 1.28 25.38
C LEU A 112 -0.25 0.04 25.75
N ASP A 113 1.05 0.04 25.42
CA ASP A 113 1.98 -1.05 25.80
C ASP A 113 2.10 -1.24 27.33
N GLN A 114 1.85 -0.19 28.11
CA GLN A 114 1.87 -0.26 29.58
C GLN A 114 0.55 -0.78 30.17
N GLU A 115 -0.57 -0.56 29.48
CA GLU A 115 -1.90 -1.03 29.92
C GLU A 115 -2.14 -2.51 29.61
N ASP A 116 -1.46 -3.04 28.58
CA ASP A 116 -1.52 -4.46 28.18
C ASP A 116 -0.59 -5.39 29.00
N ARG A 117 0.13 -4.86 30.00
CA ARG A 117 1.01 -5.61 30.93
C ARG A 117 0.36 -5.88 32.29
#